data_AF-A0A1H9LNM8-F1
#
_entry.id   AF-A0A1H9LNM8-F1
#
_cell.length_a   1.000
_cell.length_b   1.000
_cell.length_c   1.000
_cell.angle_alpha   90.00
_cell.angle_beta   90.00
_cell.angle_gamma   90.00
#
_symmetry.space_group_name_H-M   'P 1'
#
loop_
_entity.id
_entity.type
_entity.pdbx_description
1 polymer ?
#
loop_
_entity_poly.entity_id
_entity_poly.type
_entity_poly.pdbx_seq_one_letter_code
_entity_poly.pdbx_strand_id
1 'polypeptide(L)'
;MDRSGIDNVFEQLNAASALTSGVKKPEENNETAGVDFSGTLKAAIDKVNDVQQTAGQLSRDFVSGDSDTDLHEVMISLQKANVSFQSMVQVRNKLVTAYQEIMNMQV
;
A
#
# COMPACT_ATOMS: atom_id res chain seq x y z
N MET A 1 5.00 39.15 55.61
CA MET A 1 4.76 37.82 55.02
C MET A 1 4.15 38.04 53.63
N ASP A 2 4.44 37.17 52.66
CA ASP A 2 3.95 37.19 51.27
C ASP A 2 4.62 38.12 50.23
N ARG A 3 5.92 37.93 49.99
CA ARG A 3 6.56 38.31 48.71
C ARG A 3 7.30 37.15 48.05
N SER A 4 7.87 36.26 48.87
CA SER A 4 8.58 35.05 48.41
C SER A 4 7.69 34.00 47.74
N GLY A 5 6.36 34.07 47.93
CA GLY A 5 5.41 33.16 47.27
C GLY A 5 5.19 33.51 45.80
N ILE A 6 5.31 34.79 45.44
CA ILE A 6 5.08 35.28 44.07
C ILE A 6 6.27 34.89 43.18
N ASP A 7 7.50 34.98 43.70
CA ASP A 7 8.71 34.58 42.96
C ASP A 7 8.71 33.08 42.60
N ASN A 8 8.21 32.21 43.51
CA ASN A 8 8.08 30.77 43.25
C ASN A 8 7.06 30.45 42.14
N VAL A 9 6.01 31.27 42.00
CA VAL A 9 4.98 31.07 40.97
C VAL A 9 5.52 31.46 39.58
N PHE A 10 6.38 32.47 39.48
CA PHE A 10 7.07 32.80 38.23
C PHE A 10 8.08 31.73 37.80
N GLU A 11 8.76 31.11 38.76
CA GLU A 11 9.70 30.02 38.51
C GLU A 11 8.96 28.73 38.08
N GLN A 12 7.81 28.44 38.69
CA GLN A 12 6.92 27.35 38.26
C GLN A 12 6.28 27.62 36.89
N LEU A 13 5.94 28.87 36.57
CA LEU A 13 5.38 29.24 35.26
C LEU A 13 6.44 29.13 34.15
N ASN A 14 7.70 29.49 34.42
CA ASN A 14 8.82 29.29 33.51
C ASN A 14 9.20 27.79 33.37
N ALA A 15 9.13 27.00 34.44
CA ALA A 15 9.35 25.56 34.38
C ALA A 15 8.23 24.83 33.62
N ALA A 16 6.98 25.27 33.78
CA ALA A 16 5.84 24.73 33.04
C ALA A 16 5.92 25.07 31.55
N SER A 17 6.37 26.28 31.18
CA SER A 17 6.57 26.66 29.77
C SER A 17 7.81 26.03 29.13
N ALA A 18 8.84 25.67 29.91
CA ALA A 18 9.94 24.82 29.42
C ALA A 18 9.47 23.38 29.11
N LEU A 19 8.51 22.85 29.87
CA LEU A 19 7.88 21.55 29.60
C LEU A 19 6.95 21.58 28.37
N THR A 20 6.33 22.73 28.05
CA THR A 20 5.52 22.87 26.82
C THR A 20 6.37 23.18 25.57
N SER A 21 7.54 23.80 25.73
CA SER A 21 8.50 24.04 24.65
C SER A 21 9.22 22.76 24.19
N GLY A 22 9.07 21.66 24.94
CA GLY A 22 9.53 20.31 24.60
C GLY A 22 8.53 19.48 23.80
N VAL A 23 7.30 19.99 23.55
CA VAL A 23 6.46 19.44 22.48
C VAL A 23 7.08 19.91 21.18
N LYS A 24 8.09 19.14 20.73
CA LYS A 24 8.51 19.11 19.34
C LYS A 24 7.24 19.20 18.52
N LYS A 25 7.05 20.35 17.88
CA LYS A 25 6.24 20.47 16.67
C LYS A 25 6.54 19.18 15.91
N PRO A 26 5.53 18.36 15.55
CA PRO A 26 5.79 17.25 14.66
C PRO A 26 6.51 17.88 13.49
N GLU A 27 7.82 17.62 13.40
CA GLU A 27 8.51 17.68 12.14
C GLU A 27 7.58 16.86 11.28
N GLU A 28 6.92 17.52 10.33
CA GLU A 28 6.40 16.85 9.16
C GLU A 28 7.64 16.16 8.59
N ASN A 29 7.89 14.96 9.08
CA ASN A 29 8.80 14.04 8.45
C ASN A 29 8.05 13.69 7.18
N ASN A 30 8.24 14.55 6.20
CA ASN A 30 7.89 14.37 4.81
C ASN A 30 8.85 13.33 4.21
N GLU A 31 9.33 12.39 5.01
CA GLU A 31 9.27 10.99 4.66
C GLU A 31 7.83 10.68 4.27
N THR A 32 7.50 11.03 3.03
CA THR A 32 7.01 10.03 2.13
C THR A 32 7.87 8.78 2.36
N ALA A 33 7.50 7.96 3.35
CA ALA A 33 7.54 6.53 3.22
C ALA A 33 6.62 6.23 2.02
N GLY A 34 7.11 6.62 0.84
CA GLY A 34 6.47 6.45 -0.43
C GLY A 34 6.44 4.96 -0.54
N VAL A 35 5.27 4.39 -0.23
CA VAL A 35 4.97 3.02 -0.59
C VAL A 35 5.49 2.87 -2.00
N ASP A 36 6.47 1.98 -2.20
CA ASP A 36 7.07 1.77 -3.51
C ASP A 36 5.97 1.23 -4.42
N PHE A 37 5.27 2.17 -5.05
CA PHE A 37 4.11 1.89 -5.87
C PHE A 37 4.54 1.11 -7.10
N SER A 38 5.72 1.44 -7.63
CA SER A 38 6.38 0.69 -8.71
C SER A 38 6.61 -0.76 -8.31
N GLY A 39 7.21 -1.00 -7.14
CA GLY A 39 7.46 -2.34 -6.62
C GLY A 39 6.17 -3.12 -6.33
N THR A 40 5.18 -2.47 -5.72
CA THR A 40 3.87 -3.07 -5.42
C THR A 40 3.11 -3.41 -6.70
N LEU A 41 3.11 -2.51 -7.67
CA LEU A 41 2.51 -2.73 -8.98
C LEU A 41 3.19 -3.90 -9.68
N LYS A 42 4.53 -3.90 -9.75
CA LYS A 42 5.32 -5.00 -10.32
C LYS A 42 4.96 -6.33 -9.67
N ALA A 43 4.93 -6.39 -8.34
CA ALA A 43 4.53 -7.58 -7.61
C ALA A 43 3.10 -8.03 -7.96
N ALA A 44 2.16 -7.10 -8.16
CA ALA A 44 0.81 -7.43 -8.61
C ALA A 44 0.78 -7.99 -10.04
N ILE A 45 1.57 -7.43 -10.97
CA ILE A 45 1.70 -7.94 -12.35
C ILE A 45 2.26 -9.36 -12.32
N ASP A 46 3.37 -9.54 -11.60
CA ASP A 46 4.04 -10.83 -11.47
C ASP A 46 3.08 -11.86 -10.85
N LYS A 47 2.28 -11.46 -9.84
CA LYS A 47 1.26 -12.33 -9.24
C LYS A 47 0.19 -12.76 -10.24
N VAL A 48 -0.29 -11.87 -11.10
CA VAL A 48 -1.29 -12.20 -12.12
C VAL A 48 -0.69 -13.13 -13.17
N ASN A 49 0.59 -12.96 -13.51
CA ASN A 49 1.31 -13.87 -14.40
C ASN A 49 1.40 -15.27 -13.80
N ASP A 50 1.82 -15.39 -12.54
CA ASP A 50 1.92 -16.67 -11.83
C ASP A 50 0.59 -17.41 -11.80
N VAL A 51 -0.50 -16.72 -11.47
CA VAL A 51 -1.84 -17.32 -11.40
C VAL A 51 -2.28 -17.82 -12.78
N GLN A 52 -2.00 -17.06 -13.85
CA GLN A 52 -2.31 -17.50 -15.21
C GLN A 52 -1.47 -18.71 -15.64
N GLN A 53 -0.17 -18.72 -15.34
CA GLN A 53 0.70 -19.86 -15.65
C GLN A 53 0.24 -21.12 -14.92
N THR A 54 -0.07 -20.98 -13.62
CA THR A 54 -0.56 -22.08 -12.77
C THR A 54 -1.86 -22.66 -13.33
N ALA A 55 -2.83 -21.80 -13.66
CA ALA A 55 -4.10 -22.26 -14.23
C ALA A 55 -3.91 -22.94 -15.60
N GLY A 56 -3.02 -22.41 -16.44
CA GLY A 56 -2.67 -23.04 -17.71
C GLY A 56 -1.96 -24.38 -17.55
N GLN A 57 -1.14 -24.53 -16.52
CA GLN A 57 -0.45 -25.79 -16.20
C GLN A 57 -1.45 -26.85 -15.74
N LEU A 58 -2.27 -26.55 -14.72
CA LEU A 58 -3.35 -27.41 -14.23
C LEU A 58 -4.29 -27.83 -15.37
N SER A 59 -4.64 -26.91 -16.26
CA SER A 59 -5.50 -27.23 -17.39
C SER A 59 -4.84 -28.19 -18.40
N ARG A 60 -3.52 -28.09 -18.60
CA ARG A 60 -2.77 -29.05 -19.45
C ARG A 60 -2.66 -30.40 -18.78
N ASP A 61 -2.34 -30.43 -17.49
CA ASP A 61 -2.14 -31.67 -16.72
C ASP A 61 -3.44 -32.48 -16.69
N PHE A 62 -4.56 -31.81 -16.43
CA PHE A 62 -5.89 -32.42 -16.50
C PHE A 62 -6.22 -33.00 -17.89
N VAL A 63 -5.99 -32.25 -18.97
CA VAL A 63 -6.26 -32.73 -20.34
C VAL A 63 -5.30 -33.86 -20.75
N SER A 64 -4.09 -33.89 -20.19
CA SER A 64 -3.13 -34.96 -20.42
C SER A 64 -3.47 -36.26 -19.70
N GLY A 65 -4.49 -36.24 -18.82
CA GLY A 65 -4.94 -37.40 -18.05
C GLY A 65 -4.13 -37.63 -16.77
N ASP A 66 -3.45 -36.59 -16.27
CA ASP A 66 -2.77 -36.68 -14.97
C ASP A 66 -3.81 -36.91 -13.87
N SER A 67 -3.60 -37.98 -13.11
CA SER A 67 -4.58 -38.49 -12.13
C SER A 67 -4.57 -37.66 -10.83
N ASP A 68 -3.54 -36.84 -10.64
CA ASP A 68 -3.37 -35.98 -9.45
C ASP A 68 -4.13 -34.65 -9.59
N THR A 69 -4.52 -34.26 -10.81
CA THR A 69 -5.19 -32.98 -11.07
C THR A 69 -6.72 -33.13 -11.08
N ASP A 70 -7.39 -32.58 -10.06
CA ASP A 70 -8.86 -32.55 -10.00
C ASP A 70 -9.44 -31.44 -10.88
N LEU A 71 -10.49 -31.75 -11.65
CA LEU A 71 -11.24 -30.77 -12.45
C LEU A 71 -11.68 -29.55 -11.63
N HIS A 72 -12.07 -29.74 -10.37
CA HIS A 72 -12.45 -28.67 -9.46
C HIS A 72 -11.30 -27.70 -9.19
N GLU A 73 -10.07 -28.20 -9.01
CA GLU A 73 -8.90 -27.35 -8.85
C GLU A 73 -8.57 -26.56 -10.12
N VAL A 74 -8.68 -27.20 -11.29
CA VAL A 74 -8.53 -26.51 -12.59
C VAL A 74 -9.54 -25.36 -12.68
N MET A 75 -10.81 -25.64 -12.38
CA MET A 75 -11.88 -24.65 -12.46
C MET A 75 -11.65 -23.47 -11.48
N ILE A 76 -11.24 -23.76 -10.24
CA ILE A 76 -10.91 -22.72 -9.25
C ILE A 76 -9.72 -21.89 -9.74
N SER A 77 -8.67 -22.54 -10.25
CA SER A 77 -7.47 -21.85 -10.73
C SER A 77 -7.78 -20.91 -11.90
N LEU A 78 -8.63 -21.34 -12.83
CA LEU A 78 -9.11 -20.53 -13.95
C LEU A 78 -9.95 -19.34 -13.49
N GLN A 79 -10.86 -19.54 -12.53
CA GLN A 79 -11.63 -18.45 -11.93
C GLN A 79 -10.72 -17.44 -11.22
N LYS A 80 -9.74 -17.92 -10.45
CA LYS A 80 -8.75 -17.07 -9.78
C LYS A 80 -7.94 -16.26 -10.79
N ALA A 81 -7.52 -16.87 -11.89
CA ALA A 81 -6.82 -16.18 -12.97
C ALA A 81 -7.68 -15.08 -13.59
N ASN A 82 -8.95 -15.36 -13.88
CA ASN A 82 -9.89 -14.39 -14.44
C ASN A 82 -10.12 -13.20 -13.51
N VAL A 83 -10.44 -13.45 -12.23
CA VAL A 83 -10.65 -12.37 -11.25
C VAL A 83 -9.38 -11.54 -11.06
N SER A 84 -8.21 -12.19 -10.94
CA SER A 84 -6.92 -11.50 -10.79
C SER A 84 -6.62 -10.61 -12.01
N PHE A 85 -6.87 -11.12 -13.22
CA PHE A 85 -6.73 -10.35 -14.45
C PHE A 85 -7.68 -9.16 -14.52
N GLN A 86 -8.94 -9.34 -14.14
CA GLN A 86 -9.91 -8.24 -14.10
C GLN A 86 -9.46 -7.13 -13.13
N SER A 87 -8.97 -7.48 -11.94
CA SER A 87 -8.39 -6.52 -11.00
C SER A 87 -7.19 -5.79 -11.61
N MET A 88 -6.29 -6.51 -12.29
CA MET A 88 -5.15 -5.94 -12.98
C MET A 88 -5.55 -4.94 -14.08
N VAL A 89 -6.60 -5.22 -14.85
CA VAL A 89 -7.14 -4.28 -15.84
C VAL A 89 -7.64 -3.00 -15.18
N GLN A 90 -8.28 -3.09 -14.02
CA GLN A 90 -8.70 -1.90 -13.27
C GLN A 90 -7.49 -1.07 -12.83
N VAL A 91 -6.44 -1.71 -12.31
CA VAL A 91 -5.19 -1.03 -11.93
C VAL A 91 -4.55 -0.36 -13.14
N ARG A 92 -4.43 -1.08 -14.27
CA ARG A 92 -3.92 -0.53 -15.54
C ARG A 92 -4.71 0.70 -15.96
N ASN A 93 -6.04 0.63 -15.92
CA ASN A 93 -6.89 1.75 -16.31
C ASN A 93 -6.68 2.96 -15.39
N LYS A 94 -6.63 2.74 -14.06
CA LYS A 94 -6.33 3.80 -13.09
C LYS A 94 -4.97 4.44 -13.33
N LEU A 95 -3.96 3.66 -13.71
CA LEU A 95 -2.64 4.17 -14.02
C LEU A 95 -2.59 5.00 -15.30
N VAL A 96 -3.27 4.53 -16.34
CA VAL A 96 -3.42 5.30 -17.58
C VAL A 96 -4.13 6.62 -17.29
N THR A 97 -5.19 6.60 -16.48
CA THR A 97 -5.88 7.83 -16.06
C THR A 97 -4.97 8.74 -15.26
N ALA A 98 -4.23 8.23 -14.28
CA ALA A 98 -3.30 9.04 -13.48
C ALA A 98 -2.20 9.67 -14.34
N TYR A 99 -1.66 8.93 -15.31
CA TYR A 99 -0.70 9.47 -16.28
C TYR A 99 -1.32 10.56 -17.16
N GLN A 100 -2.54 10.32 -17.67
CA GLN A 100 -3.29 11.33 -18.42
C GLN A 100 -3.59 12.57 -17.58
N GLU A 101 -3.92 12.40 -16.30
CA GLU A 101 -4.18 13.50 -15.36
C GLU A 101 -2.92 14.34 -15.13
N ILE A 102 -1.76 13.72 -14.91
CA ILE A 102 -0.47 14.42 -14.82
C ILE A 102 -0.16 15.18 -16.11
N MET A 103 -0.41 14.57 -17.28
CA MET A 103 -0.20 15.22 -18.58
C MET A 103 -1.17 16.41 -18.81
N ASN A 104 -2.37 16.35 -18.22
CA ASN A 104 -3.38 17.41 -18.28
C ASN A 104 -3.25 18.44 -17.14
N MET A 105 -2.48 18.17 -16.08
CA MET A 105 -2.04 19.15 -15.08
C MET A 105 -0.96 20.06 -15.70
N GLN A 106 -1.40 20.89 -16.64
CA GLN A 106 -0.78 22.13 -17.14
C GLN A 106 0.72 22.14 -17.50
N VAL A 107 0.96 22.40 -18.79
CA VAL A 107 1.78 23.56 -19.18
C VAL A 107 1.09 24.86 -18.80
#